data_AF-A0A1H9XAD9-F1
#
_entry.id   AF-A0A1H9XAD9-F1
#
_cell.length_a   1.000
_cell.length_b   1.000
_cell.length_c   1.000
_cell.angle_alpha   90.00
_cell.angle_beta   90.00
_cell.angle_gamma   90.00
#
_symmetry.space_group_name_H-M   'P 1'
#
loop_
_entity.id
_entity.type
_entity.pdbx_description
1 polymer ?
#
loop_
_entity_poly.entity_id
_entity_poly.type
_entity_poly.pdbx_seq_one_letter_code
_entity_poly.pdbx_strand_id
1 'polypeptide(L)'
;MPRREALGPVTMQRVALLAPREVLRDVLARVADEGCVAFAEPSGPGGNGHRLGSPEGATSGRLTEPRTNGAEPVVAATAPDLEECEQRGRFDLVAGEAEIARRASECVERGRVCGLPGWAPSSAVAPLAERLRPLGAVVVPLPRPPGVQPPTLLPATDPGRPFAPLVETYSTVPYADVNPSLVAGLAYVAMFGMMFADAGHGILLLLLALVMRQLWWPRLRGLQPAWVFLAGAGAASVVFGLLYGEFFGPTGVVPALWLKPLEHPVELLAAALAVGAVLLAAAYALGSVNRYREGGWRQTLYAPSGLAGSALFLGLGAVAAGLYAGADWAVYLGCAVAAGGLAAAYAGLFTAAGGGGSGAVEAGIELFDLVIRLGSNLVSFARLAAFGLTHAALAAVVWTATVALWDRGGLGLAAAVVVFLVGTAVAFGLEGLIAAIQALRLEYYELFSRVFVSEGVPFRPWHVPMEQPTPLGGDPHVRSSNGRSSNGKEDVA
;
A
#
# COMPACT_ATOMS: atom_id res chain seq x y z
N MET A 1 -22.50 -11.72 -0.71
CA MET A 1 -21.47 -11.44 0.32
C MET A 1 -21.88 -10.19 1.08
N PRO A 2 -21.93 -10.20 2.42
CA PRO A 2 -22.38 -9.05 3.18
C PRO A 2 -21.37 -7.90 3.05
N ARG A 3 -21.87 -6.67 2.83
CA ARG A 3 -21.08 -5.42 2.63
C ARG A 3 -19.97 -5.14 3.65
N ARG A 4 -19.95 -5.83 4.80
CA ARG A 4 -18.90 -5.73 5.82
C ARG A 4 -17.56 -6.37 5.41
N GLU A 5 -17.55 -7.33 4.49
CA GLU A 5 -16.32 -7.99 4.03
C GLU A 5 -15.55 -7.16 2.98
N ALA A 6 -16.15 -6.11 2.42
CA ALA A 6 -15.53 -5.32 1.36
C ALA A 6 -14.55 -4.23 1.85
N LEU A 7 -14.58 -3.91 3.15
CA LEU A 7 -13.82 -2.79 3.75
C LEU A 7 -12.70 -3.24 4.70
N GLY A 8 -12.56 -4.56 4.93
CA GLY A 8 -11.56 -5.15 5.79
C GLY A 8 -10.77 -6.26 5.10
N PRO A 9 -9.60 -6.63 5.62
CA PRO A 9 -8.83 -7.74 5.07
C PRO A 9 -9.61 -9.06 5.17
N VAL A 10 -9.35 -9.96 4.22
CA VAL A 10 -10.01 -11.27 4.13
C VAL A 10 -9.78 -12.04 5.42
N THR A 11 -10.84 -12.65 5.94
CA THR A 11 -10.75 -13.38 7.21
C THR A 11 -9.79 -14.58 7.08
N MET A 12 -8.74 -14.60 7.89
CA MET A 12 -7.76 -15.69 7.91
C MET A 12 -8.04 -16.71 9.00
N GLN A 13 -7.91 -17.99 8.66
CA GLN A 13 -7.97 -19.10 9.58
C GLN A 13 -6.59 -19.74 9.70
N ARG A 14 -6.12 -19.93 10.93
CA ARG A 14 -4.95 -20.77 11.17
C ARG A 14 -5.37 -22.22 10.97
N VAL A 15 -4.63 -22.95 10.16
CA VAL A 15 -4.92 -24.34 9.80
C VAL A 15 -3.70 -25.21 10.03
N ALA A 16 -3.92 -26.47 10.39
CA ALA A 16 -2.92 -27.52 10.32
C ALA A 16 -3.33 -28.50 9.22
N LEU A 17 -2.45 -28.65 8.24
CA LEU A 17 -2.56 -29.68 7.22
C LEU A 17 -2.03 -30.99 7.80
N LEU A 18 -2.87 -32.01 7.92
CA LEU A 18 -2.51 -33.34 8.40
C LEU A 18 -2.62 -34.33 7.25
N ALA A 19 -1.54 -35.05 6.97
CA ALA A 19 -1.52 -36.09 5.93
C ALA A 19 -0.68 -37.29 6.40
N PRO A 20 -1.03 -38.52 5.99
CA PRO A 20 -0.11 -39.65 6.11
C PRO A 20 1.18 -39.39 5.33
N ARG A 21 2.32 -39.83 5.87
CA ARG A 21 3.65 -39.61 5.24
C ARG A 21 3.74 -40.14 3.80
N GLU A 22 3.03 -41.22 3.52
CA GLU A 22 3.01 -41.90 2.21
C GLU A 22 2.36 -41.05 1.11
N VAL A 23 1.42 -40.17 1.47
CA VAL A 23 0.64 -39.33 0.53
C VAL A 23 0.96 -37.84 0.66
N LEU A 24 1.90 -37.47 1.55
CA LEU A 24 2.24 -36.08 1.84
C LEU A 24 2.65 -35.31 0.58
N ARG A 25 3.41 -35.94 -0.32
CA ARG A 25 3.85 -35.33 -1.59
C ARG A 25 2.67 -34.95 -2.47
N ASP A 26 1.71 -35.85 -2.67
CA ASP A 26 0.54 -35.60 -3.52
C ASP A 26 -0.41 -34.55 -2.91
N VAL A 27 -0.52 -34.55 -1.57
CA VAL A 27 -1.24 -33.53 -0.83
C VAL A 27 -0.58 -32.17 -1.00
N LEU A 28 0.76 -32.08 -0.88
CA LEU A 28 1.50 -30.85 -1.07
C LEU A 28 1.44 -30.35 -2.51
N ALA A 29 1.51 -31.24 -3.51
CA ALA A 29 1.31 -30.90 -4.91
C ALA A 29 -0.07 -30.28 -5.14
N ARG A 30 -1.11 -30.85 -4.54
CA ARG A 30 -2.47 -30.30 -4.66
C ARG A 30 -2.64 -28.97 -3.93
N VAL A 31 -2.02 -28.80 -2.76
CA VAL A 31 -2.03 -27.53 -2.02
C VAL A 31 -1.27 -26.44 -2.80
N ALA A 32 -0.15 -26.79 -3.44
CA ALA A 32 0.65 -25.89 -4.26
C ALA A 32 -0.12 -25.40 -5.50
N ASP A 33 -0.90 -26.28 -6.14
CA ASP A 33 -1.78 -25.92 -7.27
C ASP A 33 -2.87 -24.93 -6.87
N GLU A 34 -3.46 -25.11 -5.68
CA GLU A 34 -4.52 -24.23 -5.18
C GLU A 34 -4.01 -22.84 -4.77
N GLY A 35 -2.76 -22.74 -4.30
CA GLY A 35 -2.17 -21.48 -3.88
C GLY A 35 -2.99 -20.77 -2.79
N CYS A 36 -3.58 -21.51 -1.86
CA CYS A 36 -4.48 -20.95 -0.83
C CYS A 36 -3.94 -21.05 0.60
N VAL A 37 -2.77 -21.66 0.80
CA VAL A 37 -2.14 -21.84 2.12
C VAL A 37 -0.80 -21.10 2.15
N ALA A 38 -0.63 -20.21 3.12
CA ALA A 38 0.67 -19.66 3.49
C ALA A 38 1.21 -20.46 4.68
N PHE A 39 2.23 -21.28 4.46
CA PHE A 39 2.86 -22.05 5.55
C PHE A 39 3.61 -21.12 6.50
N ALA A 40 3.60 -21.45 7.79
CA ALA A 40 4.39 -20.72 8.76
C ALA A 40 5.87 -21.07 8.57
N GLU A 41 6.74 -20.07 8.41
CA GLU A 41 8.18 -20.32 8.44
C GLU A 41 8.59 -20.88 9.82
N PRO A 42 9.56 -21.81 9.90
CA PRO A 42 9.97 -22.44 11.15
C PRO A 42 10.53 -21.48 12.24
N SER A 43 10.60 -20.17 11.98
CA SER A 43 11.32 -19.20 12.81
C SER A 43 10.47 -17.95 13.08
N GLY A 44 9.59 -18.01 14.09
CA GLY A 44 9.09 -16.79 14.74
C GLY A 44 10.07 -16.33 15.84
N PRO A 45 10.35 -15.01 15.98
CA PRO A 45 11.22 -14.50 17.03
C PRO A 45 10.49 -14.55 18.38
N GLY A 46 10.62 -15.67 19.10
CA GLY A 46 10.03 -15.79 20.45
C GLY A 46 9.80 -17.20 20.97
N GLY A 47 10.05 -18.25 20.19
CA GLY A 47 9.92 -19.63 20.67
C GLY A 47 11.25 -20.19 21.18
N ASN A 48 11.53 -20.06 22.48
CA ASN A 48 12.48 -20.93 23.18
C ASN A 48 11.89 -22.36 23.24
N GLY A 49 11.94 -23.06 22.12
CA GLY A 49 11.68 -24.49 22.01
C GLY A 49 13.02 -25.21 21.93
N HIS A 50 13.31 -26.05 22.92
CA HIS A 50 14.48 -26.91 22.97
C HIS A 50 14.85 -27.49 21.61
N ARG A 51 16.08 -27.23 21.16
CA ARG A 51 16.78 -28.12 20.21
C ARG A 51 16.87 -29.49 20.86
N LEU A 52 15.91 -30.37 20.56
CA LEU A 52 16.16 -31.80 20.66
C LEU A 52 17.23 -32.10 19.61
N GLY A 53 18.37 -32.58 20.10
CA GLY A 53 19.62 -32.67 19.37
C GLY A 53 19.45 -33.27 17.98
N SER A 54 20.17 -32.67 17.03
CA SER A 54 20.54 -33.29 15.78
C SER A 54 21.00 -34.73 16.04
N PRO A 55 20.38 -35.75 15.43
CA PRO A 55 21.11 -36.96 15.10
C PRO A 55 21.97 -36.60 13.87
N GLU A 56 23.11 -35.98 14.13
CA GLU A 56 24.25 -36.12 13.21
C GLU A 56 24.60 -37.62 13.18
N GLY A 57 24.44 -38.23 12.01
CA GLY A 57 24.92 -39.59 11.76
C GLY A 57 23.84 -40.66 11.61
N ALA A 58 23.06 -40.59 10.52
CA ALA A 58 22.83 -41.74 9.66
C ALA A 58 22.02 -41.30 8.43
N THR A 59 22.53 -41.62 7.24
CA THR A 59 21.87 -41.46 5.93
C THR A 59 21.67 -40.04 5.38
N SER A 60 22.73 -39.21 5.44
CA SER A 60 22.94 -38.22 4.37
C SER A 60 23.52 -38.95 3.16
N GLY A 61 22.65 -39.61 2.40
CA GLY A 61 22.97 -40.29 1.16
C GLY A 61 22.38 -39.52 -0.01
N ARG A 62 23.20 -38.70 -0.67
CA ARG A 62 23.00 -38.18 -2.04
C ARG A 62 21.61 -37.56 -2.33
N LEU A 63 21.37 -36.37 -1.84
CA LEU A 63 20.54 -35.39 -2.56
C LEU A 63 21.43 -34.20 -2.86
N THR A 64 22.19 -34.32 -3.95
CA THR A 64 22.83 -33.19 -4.62
C THR A 64 21.73 -32.15 -4.88
N GLU A 65 21.88 -30.91 -4.41
CA GLU A 65 20.98 -29.83 -4.82
C GLU A 65 20.90 -29.84 -6.35
N PRO A 66 19.71 -30.09 -6.95
CA PRO A 66 19.60 -30.18 -8.39
C PRO A 66 20.01 -28.83 -8.99
N ARG A 67 20.73 -28.87 -10.11
CA ARG A 67 21.08 -27.67 -10.88
C ARG A 67 19.80 -27.05 -11.45
N THR A 68 19.12 -26.23 -10.67
CA THR A 68 17.97 -25.44 -11.11
C THR A 68 18.51 -24.30 -11.98
N ASN A 69 18.43 -24.47 -13.30
CA ASN A 69 19.02 -23.54 -14.26
C ASN A 69 18.18 -22.24 -14.42
N GLY A 70 17.61 -21.72 -13.33
CA GLY A 70 16.72 -20.55 -13.31
C GLY A 70 15.32 -20.78 -13.91
N ALA A 71 14.91 -22.03 -14.16
CA ALA A 71 13.58 -22.37 -14.64
C ALA A 71 12.52 -22.15 -13.56
N GLU A 72 11.35 -21.60 -13.93
CA GLU A 72 10.21 -21.50 -13.02
C GLU A 72 9.74 -22.92 -12.61
N PRO A 73 9.55 -23.19 -11.31
CA PRO A 73 9.23 -24.53 -10.83
C PRO A 73 7.80 -24.94 -11.22
N VAL A 74 7.64 -26.17 -11.66
CA VAL A 74 6.35 -26.80 -12.02
C VAL A 74 6.26 -28.15 -11.31
N VAL A 75 5.06 -28.53 -10.85
CA VAL A 75 4.84 -29.80 -10.14
C VAL A 75 4.04 -30.77 -11.00
N ALA A 76 4.44 -32.04 -11.02
CA ALA A 76 3.66 -33.09 -11.66
C ALA A 76 2.54 -33.60 -10.74
N ALA A 77 1.40 -34.03 -11.29
CA ALA A 77 0.30 -34.57 -10.48
C ALA A 77 0.70 -35.83 -9.69
N THR A 78 1.58 -36.67 -10.24
CA THR A 78 2.17 -37.86 -9.61
C THR A 78 3.69 -37.75 -9.56
N ALA A 79 4.33 -38.42 -8.60
CA ALA A 79 5.78 -38.36 -8.43
C ALA A 79 6.51 -38.71 -9.74
N PRO A 80 7.24 -37.76 -10.35
CA PRO A 80 7.95 -38.00 -11.60
C PRO A 80 9.27 -38.74 -11.35
N ASP A 81 9.74 -39.48 -12.35
CA ASP A 81 11.10 -40.03 -12.32
C ASP A 81 12.10 -38.89 -12.54
N LEU A 82 12.84 -38.55 -11.49
CA LEU A 82 13.79 -37.44 -11.49
C LEU A 82 14.95 -37.67 -12.46
N GLU A 83 15.42 -38.90 -12.61
CA GLU A 83 16.53 -39.22 -13.52
C GLU A 83 16.09 -39.06 -14.98
N GLU A 84 14.88 -39.47 -15.32
CA GLU A 84 14.29 -39.26 -16.64
C GLU A 84 14.03 -37.77 -16.94
N CYS A 85 13.57 -37.01 -15.93
CA CYS A 85 13.36 -35.56 -16.07
C CYS A 85 14.68 -34.81 -16.32
N GLU A 86 15.73 -35.14 -15.59
CA GLU A 86 17.07 -34.57 -15.79
C GLU A 86 17.63 -34.92 -17.16
N GLN A 87 17.49 -36.17 -17.60
CA GLN A 87 17.92 -36.61 -18.94
C GLN A 87 17.15 -35.90 -20.08
N ARG A 88 15.87 -35.58 -19.86
CA ARG A 88 15.03 -34.82 -20.81
C ARG A 88 15.18 -33.30 -20.71
N GLY A 89 16.00 -32.80 -19.79
CA GLY A 89 16.20 -31.36 -19.57
C GLY A 89 14.98 -30.64 -18.99
N ARG A 90 14.04 -31.36 -18.35
CA ARG A 90 12.86 -30.82 -17.65
C ARG A 90 13.25 -30.33 -16.24
N PHE A 91 14.15 -29.35 -16.18
CA PHE A 91 14.63 -28.77 -14.91
C PHE A 91 13.54 -28.02 -14.14
N ASP A 92 12.44 -27.63 -14.80
CA ASP A 92 11.22 -27.07 -14.22
C ASP A 92 10.55 -28.04 -13.23
N LEU A 93 10.42 -29.32 -13.61
CA LEU A 93 9.84 -30.37 -12.76
C LEU A 93 10.75 -30.75 -11.60
N VAL A 94 12.06 -30.83 -11.87
CA VAL A 94 13.07 -31.11 -10.84
C VAL A 94 13.08 -30.00 -9.78
N ALA A 95 12.97 -28.73 -10.21
CA ALA A 95 12.87 -27.59 -9.31
C ALA A 95 11.56 -27.62 -8.48
N GLY A 96 10.43 -27.99 -9.09
CA GLY A 96 9.16 -28.15 -8.39
C GLY A 96 9.17 -29.28 -7.35
N GLU A 97 9.73 -30.45 -7.68
CA GLU A 97 9.89 -31.55 -6.73
C GLU A 97 10.84 -31.19 -5.58
N ALA A 98 11.94 -30.46 -5.86
CA ALA A 98 12.84 -29.99 -4.81
C ALA A 98 12.14 -29.02 -3.84
N GLU A 99 11.26 -28.15 -4.34
CA GLU A 99 10.45 -27.24 -3.53
C GLU A 99 9.44 -28.01 -2.65
N ILE A 100 8.79 -29.05 -3.19
CA ILE A 100 7.91 -29.94 -2.41
C ILE A 100 8.70 -30.69 -1.35
N ALA A 101 9.85 -31.26 -1.71
CA ALA A 101 10.70 -32.00 -0.78
C ALA A 101 11.21 -31.11 0.36
N ARG A 102 11.60 -29.87 0.05
CA ARG A 102 11.93 -28.85 1.07
C ARG A 102 10.76 -28.63 2.01
N ARG A 103 9.56 -28.43 1.48
CA ARG A 103 8.35 -28.19 2.30
C ARG A 103 7.95 -29.41 3.13
N ALA A 104 8.11 -30.61 2.58
CA ALA A 104 7.90 -31.86 3.30
C ALA A 104 8.89 -32.01 4.47
N SER A 105 10.14 -31.54 4.33
CA SER A 105 11.14 -31.58 5.41
C SER A 105 10.82 -30.67 6.60
N GLU A 106 9.99 -29.64 6.39
CA GLU A 106 9.53 -28.72 7.45
C GLU A 106 8.35 -29.29 8.25
N CYS A 107 7.84 -30.48 7.88
CA CYS A 107 6.69 -31.07 8.55
C CYS A 107 7.03 -31.58 9.95
N VAL A 108 6.08 -31.43 10.87
CA VAL A 108 6.17 -32.03 12.21
C VAL A 108 5.66 -33.47 12.10
N GLU A 109 6.55 -34.44 12.25
CA GLU A 109 6.22 -35.86 12.17
C GLU A 109 5.80 -36.42 13.54
N ARG A 110 4.71 -37.19 13.58
CA ARG A 110 4.31 -37.98 14.75
C ARG A 110 3.75 -39.33 14.31
N GLY A 111 4.60 -40.36 14.35
CA GLY A 111 4.24 -41.70 13.87
C GLY A 111 4.09 -41.71 12.34
N ARG A 112 2.92 -42.13 11.83
CA ARG A 112 2.64 -42.18 10.38
C ARG A 112 2.05 -40.87 9.82
N VAL A 113 1.85 -39.86 10.66
CA VAL A 113 1.19 -38.60 10.30
C VAL A 113 2.19 -37.45 10.32
N CYS A 114 2.15 -36.64 9.27
CA CYS A 114 2.90 -35.41 9.12
C CYS A 114 1.95 -34.22 9.23
N GLY A 115 2.36 -33.19 9.98
CA GLY A 115 1.58 -31.97 10.20
C GLY A 115 2.32 -30.71 9.79
N LEU A 116 1.67 -29.84 9.01
CA LEU A 116 2.21 -28.55 8.60
C LEU A 116 1.25 -27.41 9.02
N PRO A 117 1.68 -26.50 9.90
CA PRO A 117 0.89 -25.33 10.27
C PRO A 117 0.96 -24.25 9.19
N GLY A 118 -0.15 -23.57 8.96
CA GLY A 118 -0.23 -22.44 8.04
C GLY A 118 -1.46 -21.57 8.27
N TRP A 119 -1.61 -20.59 7.39
CA TRP A 119 -2.76 -19.70 7.31
C TRP A 119 -3.44 -19.88 5.97
N ALA A 120 -4.77 -19.91 5.98
CA ALA A 120 -5.58 -19.95 4.77
C ALA A 120 -6.78 -19.00 4.93
N PRO A 121 -7.29 -18.40 3.84
CA PRO A 121 -8.56 -17.68 3.88
C PRO A 121 -9.67 -18.58 4.41
N SER A 122 -10.48 -18.10 5.36
CA SER A 122 -11.57 -18.88 5.97
C SER A 122 -12.54 -19.45 4.93
N SER A 123 -12.76 -18.75 3.82
CA SER A 123 -13.57 -19.20 2.69
C SER A 123 -12.93 -20.35 1.89
N ALA A 124 -11.61 -20.47 1.88
CA ALA A 124 -10.87 -21.50 1.15
C ALA A 124 -10.69 -22.79 1.97
N VAL A 125 -10.86 -22.76 3.29
CA VAL A 125 -10.64 -23.93 4.17
C VAL A 125 -11.57 -25.11 3.83
N ALA A 126 -12.86 -24.87 3.64
CA ALA A 126 -13.82 -25.93 3.35
C ALA A 126 -13.61 -26.55 1.95
N PRO A 127 -13.47 -25.76 0.86
CA PRO A 127 -13.12 -26.30 -0.46
C PRO A 127 -11.80 -27.08 -0.47
N LEU A 128 -10.78 -26.59 0.25
CA LEU A 128 -9.50 -27.27 0.36
C LEU A 128 -9.66 -28.62 1.08
N ALA A 129 -10.40 -28.66 2.19
CA ALA A 129 -10.65 -29.90 2.91
C ALA A 129 -11.40 -30.93 2.05
N GLU A 130 -12.36 -30.51 1.22
CA GLU A 130 -13.08 -31.39 0.30
C GLU A 130 -12.16 -31.96 -0.79
N ARG A 131 -11.25 -31.15 -1.34
CA ARG A 131 -10.29 -31.59 -2.37
C ARG A 131 -9.22 -32.53 -1.83
N LEU A 132 -8.88 -32.43 -0.55
CA LEU A 132 -7.86 -33.26 0.09
C LEU A 132 -8.38 -34.57 0.70
N ARG A 133 -9.69 -34.66 0.95
CA ARG A 133 -10.36 -35.87 1.47
C ARG A 133 -10.05 -37.16 0.70
N PRO A 134 -10.07 -37.19 -0.65
CA PRO A 134 -9.77 -38.40 -1.42
C PRO A 134 -8.36 -38.95 -1.21
N LEU A 135 -7.41 -38.08 -0.84
CA LEU A 135 -6.02 -38.43 -0.56
C LEU A 135 -5.80 -38.88 0.90
N GLY A 136 -6.83 -38.85 1.74
CA GLY A 136 -6.71 -39.17 3.17
C GLY A 136 -6.11 -38.04 4.02
N ALA A 137 -6.03 -36.82 3.48
CA ALA A 137 -5.57 -35.64 4.22
C ALA A 137 -6.72 -34.83 4.81
N VAL A 138 -6.44 -34.15 5.93
CA VAL A 138 -7.42 -33.35 6.67
C VAL A 138 -6.83 -31.98 6.96
N VAL A 139 -7.66 -30.94 6.79
CA VAL A 139 -7.34 -29.57 7.19
C VAL A 139 -8.03 -29.29 8.52
N VAL A 140 -7.26 -29.10 9.58
CA VAL A 140 -7.78 -28.85 10.93
C VAL A 140 -7.66 -27.37 11.28
N PRO A 141 -8.76 -26.67 11.59
CA PRO A 141 -8.71 -25.31 12.12
C PRO A 141 -8.01 -25.28 13.49
N LEU A 142 -7.00 -24.43 13.64
CA LEU A 142 -6.32 -24.18 14.90
C LEU A 142 -6.79 -22.87 15.54
N PRO A 143 -6.81 -22.77 16.88
CA PRO A 143 -7.00 -21.49 17.55
C PRO A 143 -5.84 -20.54 17.25
N ARG A 144 -6.16 -19.25 17.17
CA ARG A 144 -5.16 -18.20 16.99
C ARG A 144 -4.37 -18.04 18.30
N PRO A 145 -3.03 -18.14 18.28
CA PRO A 145 -2.24 -17.90 19.48
C PRO A 145 -2.29 -16.40 19.84
N PRO A 146 -2.32 -16.06 21.14
CA PRO A 146 -2.28 -14.67 21.57
C PRO A 146 -0.97 -14.01 21.11
N GLY A 147 -1.06 -12.77 20.61
CA GLY A 147 0.11 -11.98 20.19
C GLY A 147 0.65 -12.26 18.78
N VAL A 148 0.09 -13.22 18.04
CA VAL A 148 0.48 -13.47 16.63
C VAL A 148 -0.53 -12.83 15.70
N GLN A 149 -0.07 -11.88 14.88
CA GLN A 149 -0.90 -11.28 13.83
C GLN A 149 -1.07 -12.25 12.66
N PRO A 150 -2.30 -12.48 12.18
CA PRO A 150 -2.54 -13.20 10.92
C PRO A 150 -1.95 -12.44 9.73
N PRO A 151 -1.60 -13.14 8.64
CA PRO A 151 -1.20 -12.48 7.41
C PRO A 151 -2.37 -11.72 6.77
N THR A 152 -2.09 -10.60 6.13
CA THR A 152 -3.09 -9.71 5.51
C THR A 152 -3.24 -10.05 4.03
N LEU A 153 -4.49 -10.29 3.60
CA LEU A 153 -4.88 -10.36 2.19
C LEU A 153 -6.00 -9.33 1.94
N LEU A 154 -5.77 -8.43 0.99
CA LEU A 154 -6.77 -7.45 0.58
C LEU A 154 -7.72 -8.07 -0.48
N PRO A 155 -9.04 -7.84 -0.38
CA PRO A 155 -10.00 -8.38 -1.34
C PRO A 155 -9.76 -7.85 -2.75
N ALA A 156 -10.01 -8.68 -3.78
CA ALA A 156 -9.89 -8.24 -5.17
C ALA A 156 -10.87 -7.11 -5.56
N THR A 157 -12.00 -7.02 -4.86
CA THR A 157 -13.09 -6.04 -5.05
C THR A 157 -12.90 -4.74 -4.25
N ASP A 158 -11.76 -4.57 -3.58
CA ASP A 158 -11.50 -3.39 -2.77
C ASP A 158 -11.43 -2.12 -3.65
N PRO A 159 -12.25 -1.08 -3.39
CA PRO A 159 -12.21 0.17 -4.15
C PRO A 159 -10.86 0.89 -4.04
N GLY A 160 -10.07 0.64 -2.99
CA GLY A 160 -8.74 1.18 -2.79
C GLY A 160 -7.63 0.45 -3.55
N ARG A 161 -7.91 -0.68 -4.21
CA ARG A 161 -6.91 -1.49 -4.92
C ARG A 161 -6.03 -0.71 -5.91
N PRO A 162 -6.55 0.23 -6.73
CA PRO A 162 -5.70 1.02 -7.61
C PRO A 162 -4.63 1.83 -6.89
N PHE A 163 -4.88 2.18 -5.62
CA PHE A 163 -4.00 2.95 -4.77
C PHE A 163 -3.20 2.09 -3.78
N ALA A 164 -3.41 0.76 -3.76
CA ALA A 164 -2.69 -0.15 -2.87
C ALA A 164 -1.15 -0.06 -2.99
N PRO A 165 -0.55 0.12 -4.20
CA PRO A 165 0.90 0.24 -4.31
C PRO A 165 1.52 1.38 -3.48
N LEU A 166 0.77 2.45 -3.23
CA LEU A 166 1.19 3.59 -2.42
C LEU A 166 1.37 3.20 -0.95
N VAL A 167 0.44 2.39 -0.44
CA VAL A 167 0.49 1.90 0.94
C VAL A 167 1.52 0.78 1.06
N GLU A 168 1.52 -0.18 0.13
CA GLU A 168 2.42 -1.34 0.13
C GLU A 168 3.90 -0.97 0.01
N THR A 169 4.23 0.15 -0.63
CA THR A 169 5.61 0.67 -0.71
C THR A 169 6.09 1.21 0.65
N TYR A 170 5.16 1.70 1.49
CA TYR A 170 5.46 2.16 2.84
C TYR A 170 5.53 1.00 3.83
N SER A 171 4.44 0.23 3.95
CA SER A 171 4.37 -0.95 4.81
C SER A 171 3.21 -1.87 4.42
N THR A 172 3.22 -3.09 4.95
CA THR A 172 2.04 -3.97 4.83
C THR A 172 1.00 -3.56 5.87
N VAL A 173 -0.26 -3.42 5.44
CA VAL A 173 -1.39 -3.09 6.32
C VAL A 173 -1.58 -4.17 7.39
N PRO A 174 -1.61 -3.82 8.69
CA PRO A 174 -1.93 -4.75 9.76
C PRO A 174 -3.29 -5.41 9.59
N TYR A 175 -3.42 -6.67 10.00
CA TYR A 175 -4.64 -7.45 9.78
C TYR A 175 -5.87 -6.87 10.52
N ALA A 176 -5.67 -6.16 11.63
CA ALA A 176 -6.76 -5.54 12.38
C ALA A 176 -7.22 -4.20 11.78
N ASP A 177 -6.40 -3.59 10.92
CA ASP A 177 -6.58 -2.22 10.46
C ASP A 177 -7.57 -2.12 9.29
N VAL A 178 -8.11 -0.93 9.10
CA VAL A 178 -8.88 -0.56 7.90
C VAL A 178 -7.89 -0.29 6.78
N ASN A 179 -8.20 -0.73 5.55
CA ASN A 179 -7.37 -0.39 4.39
C ASN A 179 -7.45 1.12 4.11
N PRO A 180 -6.36 1.91 4.26
CA PRO A 180 -6.38 3.34 4.00
C PRO A 180 -6.18 3.67 2.53
N SER A 181 -5.94 2.70 1.64
CA SER A 181 -5.49 2.93 0.26
C SER A 181 -6.35 3.93 -0.52
N LEU A 182 -7.68 3.88 -0.35
CA LEU A 182 -8.57 4.85 -1.03
C LEU A 182 -8.39 6.27 -0.49
N VAL A 183 -8.38 6.43 0.84
CA VAL A 183 -8.23 7.74 1.50
C VAL A 183 -6.84 8.32 1.21
N ALA A 184 -5.82 7.47 1.27
CA ALA A 184 -4.45 7.74 0.89
C ALA A 184 -4.36 8.25 -0.55
N GLY A 185 -4.84 7.46 -1.52
CA GLY A 185 -4.85 7.83 -2.93
C GLY A 185 -5.55 9.17 -3.21
N LEU A 186 -6.68 9.43 -2.55
CA LEU A 186 -7.39 10.72 -2.67
C LEU A 186 -6.59 11.88 -2.06
N ALA A 187 -5.98 11.67 -0.89
CA ALA A 187 -5.12 12.66 -0.25
C ALA A 187 -3.90 12.99 -1.11
N TYR A 188 -3.22 11.97 -1.63
CA TYR A 188 -2.11 12.10 -2.58
C TYR A 188 -2.48 12.95 -3.78
N VAL A 189 -3.59 12.59 -4.46
CA VAL A 189 -4.07 13.28 -5.65
C VAL A 189 -4.41 14.74 -5.35
N ALA A 190 -5.05 15.02 -4.20
CA ALA A 190 -5.37 16.39 -3.79
C ALA A 190 -4.12 17.22 -3.48
N MET A 191 -3.16 16.65 -2.73
CA MET A 191 -1.90 17.32 -2.41
C MET A 191 -1.08 17.61 -3.67
N PHE A 192 -0.96 16.63 -4.57
CA PHE A 192 -0.28 16.80 -5.85
C PHE A 192 -0.95 17.90 -6.69
N GLY A 193 -2.27 17.87 -6.83
CA GLY A 193 -3.01 18.85 -7.61
C GLY A 193 -2.82 20.28 -7.09
N MET A 194 -2.78 20.48 -5.77
CA MET A 194 -2.52 21.79 -5.15
C MET A 194 -1.09 22.30 -5.41
N MET A 195 -0.11 21.39 -5.48
CA MET A 195 1.30 21.74 -5.70
C MET A 195 1.64 21.97 -7.18
N PHE A 196 0.97 21.22 -8.07
CA PHE A 196 1.19 21.24 -9.52
C PHE A 196 -0.06 21.75 -10.25
N ALA A 197 -0.51 22.93 -9.84
CA ALA A 197 -1.80 23.50 -10.17
C ALA A 197 -1.77 24.30 -11.49
N ASP A 198 -1.69 23.60 -12.63
CA ASP A 198 -1.81 24.20 -13.96
C ASP A 198 -2.72 23.34 -14.85
N ALA A 199 -3.72 23.96 -15.47
CA ALA A 199 -4.70 23.25 -16.27
C ALA A 199 -4.12 22.69 -17.59
N GLY A 200 -3.15 23.38 -18.19
CA GLY A 200 -2.44 22.90 -19.38
C GLY A 200 -1.55 21.70 -19.05
N HIS A 201 -0.74 21.80 -17.99
CA HIS A 201 0.08 20.69 -17.52
C HIS A 201 -0.76 19.50 -17.03
N GLY A 202 -1.88 19.75 -16.35
CA GLY A 202 -2.81 18.70 -15.93
C GLY A 202 -3.41 17.92 -17.10
N ILE A 203 -3.77 18.61 -18.20
CA ILE A 203 -4.21 17.95 -19.44
C ILE A 203 -3.08 17.11 -20.05
N LEU A 204 -1.83 17.58 -20.04
CA LEU A 204 -0.69 16.78 -20.49
C LEU A 204 -0.51 15.50 -19.65
N LEU A 205 -0.67 15.59 -18.32
CA LEU A 205 -0.65 14.40 -17.45
C LEU A 205 -1.78 13.43 -17.78
N LEU A 206 -3.00 13.93 -18.03
CA LEU A 206 -4.14 13.09 -18.42
C LEU A 206 -3.91 12.39 -19.76
N LEU A 207 -3.33 13.09 -20.75
CA LEU A 207 -2.95 12.51 -22.03
C LEU A 207 -1.87 11.42 -21.84
N LEU A 208 -0.86 11.69 -21.02
CA LEU A 208 0.18 10.72 -20.69
C LEU A 208 -0.41 9.49 -19.98
N ALA A 209 -1.36 9.68 -19.07
CA ALA A 209 -2.07 8.60 -18.40
C ALA A 209 -2.89 7.74 -19.37
N LEU A 210 -3.56 8.37 -20.35
CA LEU A 210 -4.31 7.66 -21.39
C LEU A 210 -3.39 6.82 -22.29
N VAL A 211 -2.26 7.40 -22.69
CA VAL A 211 -1.21 6.69 -23.46
C VAL A 211 -0.67 5.52 -22.65
N MET A 212 -0.41 5.71 -21.34
CA MET A 212 0.08 4.66 -20.46
C MET A 212 -0.96 3.56 -20.22
N ARG A 213 -2.26 3.89 -20.20
CA ARG A 213 -3.36 2.91 -20.14
C ARG A 213 -3.39 2.02 -21.39
N GLN A 214 -3.11 2.61 -22.56
CA GLN A 214 -3.11 1.91 -23.85
C GLN A 214 -1.74 1.32 -24.21
N LEU A 215 -0.76 1.34 -23.29
CA LEU A 215 0.63 1.03 -23.62
C LEU A 215 0.82 -0.45 -23.98
N TRP A 216 1.12 -0.71 -25.25
CA TRP A 216 1.32 -2.06 -25.79
C TRP A 216 2.76 -2.57 -25.66
N TRP A 217 3.69 -1.74 -25.17
CA TRP A 217 5.10 -2.11 -25.04
C TRP A 217 5.33 -3.07 -23.87
N PRO A 218 5.83 -4.29 -24.12
CA PRO A 218 5.98 -5.31 -23.09
C PRO A 218 6.97 -4.91 -21.97
N ARG A 219 7.95 -4.05 -22.26
CA ARG A 219 8.93 -3.56 -21.26
C ARG A 219 8.34 -2.59 -20.23
N LEU A 220 7.29 -1.85 -20.59
CA LEU A 220 6.71 -0.81 -19.73
C LEU A 220 5.36 -1.24 -19.12
N ARG A 221 4.94 -2.50 -19.33
CA ARG A 221 3.74 -3.06 -18.68
C ARG A 221 3.82 -3.07 -17.17
N GLY A 222 5.02 -3.16 -16.60
CA GLY A 222 5.23 -3.05 -15.15
C GLY A 222 4.80 -1.69 -14.57
N LEU A 223 4.79 -0.63 -15.38
CA LEU A 223 4.35 0.72 -14.98
C LEU A 223 2.86 0.94 -15.22
N GLN A 224 2.16 0.00 -15.84
CA GLN A 224 0.73 0.12 -16.11
C GLN A 224 -0.06 0.48 -14.84
N PRO A 225 0.15 -0.14 -13.66
CA PRO A 225 -0.62 0.21 -12.46
C PRO A 225 -0.54 1.69 -12.05
N ALA A 226 0.51 2.41 -12.45
CA ALA A 226 0.68 3.84 -12.15
C ALA A 226 -0.28 4.75 -12.94
N TRP A 227 -1.03 4.24 -13.92
CA TRP A 227 -1.88 5.06 -14.79
C TRP A 227 -3.01 5.75 -14.02
N VAL A 228 -3.53 5.09 -12.98
CA VAL A 228 -4.59 5.65 -12.14
C VAL A 228 -4.07 6.82 -11.31
N PHE A 229 -2.84 6.72 -10.78
CA PHE A 229 -2.20 7.82 -10.07
C PHE A 229 -1.98 9.01 -10.98
N LEU A 230 -1.44 8.78 -12.18
CA LEU A 230 -1.18 9.84 -13.15
C LEU A 230 -2.47 10.50 -13.65
N ALA A 231 -3.52 9.71 -13.87
CA ALA A 231 -4.83 10.22 -14.26
C ALA A 231 -5.48 11.05 -13.13
N GLY A 232 -5.44 10.56 -11.90
CA GLY A 232 -5.95 11.28 -10.74
C GLY A 232 -5.20 12.59 -10.51
N ALA A 233 -3.86 12.53 -10.50
CA ALA A 233 -2.99 13.69 -10.40
C ALA A 233 -3.27 14.73 -11.49
N GLY A 234 -3.35 14.30 -12.76
CA GLY A 234 -3.69 15.18 -13.88
C GLY A 234 -5.08 15.82 -13.73
N ALA A 235 -6.09 15.04 -13.33
CA ALA A 235 -7.43 15.58 -13.11
C ALA A 235 -7.46 16.62 -11.97
N ALA A 236 -6.78 16.35 -10.86
CA ALA A 236 -6.68 17.29 -9.76
C ALA A 236 -5.90 18.56 -10.15
N SER A 237 -4.78 18.42 -10.88
CA SER A 237 -4.02 19.56 -11.43
C SER A 237 -4.86 20.42 -12.35
N VAL A 238 -5.76 19.83 -13.16
CA VAL A 238 -6.72 20.62 -13.95
C VAL A 238 -7.67 21.39 -13.05
N VAL A 239 -8.27 20.73 -12.05
CA VAL A 239 -9.20 21.40 -11.13
C VAL A 239 -8.51 22.55 -10.39
N PHE A 240 -7.35 22.32 -9.77
CA PHE A 240 -6.62 23.37 -9.06
C PHE A 240 -6.03 24.43 -10.00
N GLY A 241 -5.61 24.08 -11.20
CA GLY A 241 -5.17 25.03 -12.22
C GLY A 241 -6.31 25.96 -12.67
N LEU A 242 -7.54 25.45 -12.81
CA LEU A 242 -8.72 26.28 -13.06
C LEU A 242 -9.07 27.16 -11.85
N LEU A 243 -8.92 26.66 -10.62
CA LEU A 243 -9.10 27.44 -9.40
C LEU A 243 -8.08 28.59 -9.30
N TYR A 244 -6.85 28.36 -9.73
CA TYR A 244 -5.79 29.38 -9.72
C TYR A 244 -5.77 30.28 -10.96
N GLY A 245 -6.40 29.85 -12.05
CA GLY A 245 -6.42 30.57 -13.33
C GLY A 245 -5.13 30.38 -14.14
N GLU A 246 -4.43 29.27 -13.96
CA GLU A 246 -3.16 28.98 -14.65
C GLU A 246 -3.38 27.97 -15.80
N PHE A 247 -2.93 28.32 -17.00
CA PHE A 247 -2.95 27.47 -18.19
C PHE A 247 -1.66 27.67 -18.97
N PHE A 248 -0.70 26.75 -18.81
CA PHE A 248 0.68 26.91 -19.26
C PHE A 248 1.31 28.22 -18.75
N GLY A 249 1.09 28.52 -17.47
CA GLY A 249 1.44 29.80 -16.82
C GLY A 249 0.36 30.88 -16.93
N PRO A 250 0.70 32.16 -16.66
CA PRO A 250 -0.24 33.28 -16.59
C PRO A 250 -0.61 33.81 -17.99
N THR A 251 -1.13 32.92 -18.84
CA THR A 251 -1.52 33.21 -20.23
C THR A 251 -2.82 34.02 -20.32
N GLY A 252 -3.61 34.09 -19.24
CA GLY A 252 -4.88 34.82 -19.20
C GLY A 252 -6.03 34.15 -19.95
N VAL A 253 -5.82 32.92 -20.44
CA VAL A 253 -6.83 32.15 -21.20
C VAL A 253 -7.99 31.69 -20.31
N VAL A 254 -7.72 31.48 -19.01
CA VAL A 254 -8.70 31.02 -18.03
C VAL A 254 -8.83 32.08 -16.91
N PRO A 255 -10.05 32.52 -16.55
CA PRO A 255 -10.23 33.40 -15.40
C PRO A 255 -9.90 32.66 -14.10
N ALA A 256 -9.18 33.30 -13.18
CA ALA A 256 -8.94 32.75 -11.85
C ALA A 256 -10.27 32.63 -11.09
N LEU A 257 -10.70 31.39 -10.81
CA LEU A 257 -11.99 31.13 -10.15
C LEU A 257 -11.93 31.29 -8.63
N TRP A 258 -10.75 31.17 -8.01
CA TRP A 258 -10.60 31.27 -6.56
C TRP A 258 -9.47 32.20 -6.13
N LEU A 259 -8.22 31.90 -6.46
CA LEU A 259 -7.06 32.58 -5.88
C LEU A 259 -5.90 32.62 -6.87
N LYS A 260 -5.28 33.77 -7.10
CA LYS A 260 -4.02 33.84 -7.83
C LYS A 260 -2.83 33.63 -6.86
N PRO A 261 -2.06 32.54 -6.98
CA PRO A 261 -1.00 32.18 -6.04
C PRO A 261 0.01 33.30 -5.77
N LEU A 262 0.45 33.99 -6.84
CA LEU A 262 1.49 35.02 -6.76
C LEU A 262 1.00 36.35 -6.16
N GLU A 263 -0.30 36.65 -6.29
CA GLU A 263 -0.88 37.89 -5.74
C GLU A 263 -1.23 37.72 -4.25
N HIS A 264 -1.63 36.51 -3.83
CA HIS A 264 -2.11 36.23 -2.48
C HIS A 264 -1.39 35.03 -1.80
N PRO A 265 -0.05 35.11 -1.56
CA PRO A 265 0.73 33.99 -1.04
C PRO A 265 0.34 33.57 0.39
N VAL A 266 -0.09 34.51 1.23
CA VAL A 266 -0.52 34.23 2.62
C VAL A 266 -1.83 33.44 2.63
N GLU A 267 -2.76 33.74 1.73
CA GLU A 267 -4.03 33.02 1.61
C GLU A 267 -3.80 31.60 1.10
N LEU A 268 -2.87 31.41 0.15
CA LEU A 268 -2.46 30.08 -0.30
C LEU A 268 -1.83 29.27 0.83
N LEU A 269 -0.96 29.89 1.65
CA LEU A 269 -0.38 29.24 2.82
C LEU A 269 -1.47 28.85 3.83
N ALA A 270 -2.42 29.73 4.12
CA ALA A 270 -3.54 29.44 5.00
C ALA A 270 -4.41 28.29 4.45
N ALA A 271 -4.70 28.27 3.15
CA ALA A 271 -5.43 27.21 2.49
C ALA A 271 -4.69 25.86 2.54
N ALA A 272 -3.37 25.86 2.31
CA ALA A 272 -2.53 24.67 2.42
C ALA A 272 -2.52 24.10 3.84
N LEU A 273 -2.38 24.96 4.86
CA LEU A 273 -2.46 24.55 6.26
C LEU A 273 -3.86 24.04 6.62
N ALA A 274 -4.93 24.65 6.10
CA ALA A 274 -6.30 24.19 6.32
C ALA A 274 -6.55 22.81 5.69
N VAL A 275 -6.11 22.59 4.44
CA VAL A 275 -6.18 21.27 3.80
C VAL A 275 -5.35 20.25 4.55
N GLY A 276 -4.13 20.62 4.97
CA GLY A 276 -3.32 19.79 5.86
C GLY A 276 -4.04 19.41 7.14
N ALA A 277 -4.70 20.38 7.80
CA ALA A 277 -5.46 20.13 9.02
C ALA A 277 -6.62 19.14 8.78
N VAL A 278 -7.34 19.25 7.66
CA VAL A 278 -8.40 18.30 7.28
C VAL A 278 -7.83 16.91 7.03
N LEU A 279 -6.72 16.80 6.31
CA LEU A 279 -6.05 15.52 6.04
C LEU A 279 -5.54 14.87 7.34
N LEU A 280 -4.91 15.63 8.24
CA LEU A 280 -4.53 15.14 9.57
C LEU A 280 -5.75 14.69 10.38
N ALA A 281 -6.84 15.46 10.38
CA ALA A 281 -8.07 15.08 11.08
C ALA A 281 -8.61 13.74 10.57
N ALA A 282 -8.59 13.52 9.25
CA ALA A 282 -8.97 12.24 8.65
C ALA A 282 -8.02 11.11 9.06
N ALA A 283 -6.70 11.37 9.14
CA ALA A 283 -5.71 10.42 9.61
C ALA A 283 -5.97 10.00 11.07
N TYR A 284 -6.24 10.96 11.94
CA TYR A 284 -6.57 10.76 13.36
C TYR A 284 -7.89 10.01 13.55
N ALA A 285 -8.90 10.32 12.72
CA ALA A 285 -10.16 9.58 12.71
C ALA A 285 -9.94 8.12 12.31
N LEU A 286 -9.14 7.87 11.27
CA LEU A 286 -8.84 6.50 10.81
C LEU A 286 -8.00 5.74 11.84
N GLY A 287 -7.00 6.39 12.44
CA GLY A 287 -6.22 5.85 13.55
C GLY A 287 -7.09 5.47 14.75
N SER A 288 -8.07 6.30 15.11
CA SER A 288 -9.04 6.02 16.18
C SER A 288 -9.89 4.79 15.88
N VAL A 289 -10.35 4.64 14.63
CA VAL A 289 -11.09 3.45 14.19
C VAL A 289 -10.21 2.20 14.27
N ASN A 290 -8.93 2.29 13.87
CA ASN A 290 -7.98 1.18 13.98
C ASN A 290 -7.77 0.77 15.46
N ARG A 291 -7.56 1.73 16.37
CA ARG A 291 -7.41 1.43 17.82
C ARG A 291 -8.65 0.75 18.41
N TYR A 292 -9.84 1.13 17.95
CA TYR A 292 -11.08 0.47 18.38
C TYR A 292 -11.13 -1.00 17.93
N ARG A 293 -10.62 -1.30 16.73
CA ARG A 293 -10.58 -2.67 16.19
C ARG A 293 -9.50 -3.54 16.84
N GLU A 294 -8.40 -2.95 17.32
CA GLU A 294 -7.30 -3.69 17.94
C GLU A 294 -7.58 -4.13 19.39
N GLY A 295 -8.08 -3.23 20.25
CA GLY A 295 -8.24 -3.50 21.69
C GLY A 295 -9.44 -2.85 22.35
N GLY A 296 -10.37 -2.32 21.55
CA GLY A 296 -11.66 -1.81 22.01
C GLY A 296 -11.61 -0.41 22.63
N TRP A 297 -12.65 -0.09 23.42
CA TRP A 297 -12.95 1.29 23.84
C TRP A 297 -11.89 1.90 24.76
N ARG A 298 -11.30 1.10 25.67
CA ARG A 298 -10.29 1.58 26.63
C ARG A 298 -9.02 2.04 25.90
N GLN A 299 -8.49 1.22 25.00
CA GLN A 299 -7.31 1.58 24.22
C GLN A 299 -7.59 2.79 23.32
N THR A 300 -8.79 2.88 22.73
CA THR A 300 -9.17 4.01 21.88
C THR A 300 -9.25 5.33 22.63
N LEU A 301 -9.81 5.34 23.84
CA LEU A 301 -9.99 6.57 24.62
C LEU A 301 -8.67 7.16 25.12
N TYR A 302 -7.72 6.31 25.50
CA TYR A 302 -6.49 6.74 26.16
C TYR A 302 -5.26 6.78 25.24
N ALA A 303 -5.29 6.12 24.08
CA ALA A 303 -4.15 6.12 23.17
C ALA A 303 -3.92 7.50 22.54
N PRO A 304 -2.67 8.00 22.49
CA PRO A 304 -2.31 9.22 21.76
C PRO A 304 -2.64 9.17 20.25
N SER A 305 -2.66 7.99 19.65
CA SER A 305 -3.10 7.75 18.26
C SER A 305 -4.61 7.52 18.11
N GLY A 306 -5.35 7.49 19.23
CA GLY A 306 -6.79 7.28 19.28
C GLY A 306 -7.58 8.57 19.49
N LEU A 307 -8.65 8.47 20.30
CA LEU A 307 -9.57 9.57 20.55
C LEU A 307 -8.92 10.69 21.36
N ALA A 308 -7.98 10.38 22.26
CA ALA A 308 -7.27 11.40 23.04
C ALA A 308 -6.49 12.37 22.13
N GLY A 309 -5.68 11.85 21.20
CA GLY A 309 -4.96 12.66 20.23
C GLY A 309 -5.87 13.37 19.23
N SER A 310 -6.93 12.70 18.78
CA SER A 310 -7.94 13.30 17.91
C SER A 310 -8.65 14.49 18.57
N ALA A 311 -9.04 14.35 19.84
CA ALA A 311 -9.65 15.41 20.62
C ALA A 311 -8.66 16.57 20.86
N LEU A 312 -7.40 16.26 21.19
CA LEU A 312 -6.36 17.28 21.33
C LEU A 312 -6.17 18.08 20.03
N PHE A 313 -6.05 17.38 18.89
CA PHE A 313 -5.87 18.02 17.59
C PHE A 313 -7.08 18.88 17.17
N LEU A 314 -8.29 18.33 17.26
CA LEU A 314 -9.53 19.07 16.93
C LEU A 314 -9.78 20.23 17.89
N GLY A 315 -9.47 20.06 19.19
CA GLY A 315 -9.57 21.12 20.19
C GLY A 315 -8.63 22.28 19.88
N LEU A 316 -7.36 22.01 19.60
CA LEU A 316 -6.39 23.02 19.17
C LEU A 316 -6.80 23.69 17.85
N GLY A 317 -7.32 22.92 16.89
CA GLY A 317 -7.86 23.45 15.65
C GLY A 317 -9.06 24.38 15.86
N ALA A 318 -9.98 24.01 16.76
CA ALA A 318 -11.13 24.84 17.11
C ALA A 318 -10.73 26.13 17.83
N VAL A 319 -9.70 26.09 18.68
CA VAL A 319 -9.11 27.29 19.28
C VAL A 319 -8.55 28.21 18.20
N ALA A 320 -7.73 27.68 17.29
CA ALA A 320 -7.14 28.47 16.22
C ALA A 320 -8.20 29.09 15.29
N ALA A 321 -9.21 28.30 14.90
CA ALA A 321 -10.33 28.76 14.08
C ALA A 321 -11.20 29.79 14.81
N GLY A 322 -11.46 29.59 16.11
CA GLY A 322 -12.21 30.52 16.95
C GLY A 322 -11.52 31.87 17.09
N LEU A 323 -10.20 31.88 17.27
CA LEU A 323 -9.40 33.10 17.31
C LEU A 323 -9.40 33.83 15.97
N TYR A 324 -9.32 33.10 14.86
CA TYR A 324 -9.36 33.68 13.52
C TYR A 324 -10.73 34.29 13.18
N ALA A 325 -11.82 33.62 13.58
CA ALA A 325 -13.19 34.07 13.32
C ALA A 325 -13.73 35.07 14.37
N GLY A 326 -12.98 35.33 15.44
CA GLY A 326 -13.45 36.16 16.57
C GLY A 326 -14.62 35.53 17.36
N ALA A 327 -14.70 34.20 17.40
CA ALA A 327 -15.78 33.45 18.04
C ALA A 327 -15.34 32.90 19.40
N ASP A 328 -15.55 33.67 20.47
CA ASP A 328 -15.11 33.33 21.83
C ASP A 328 -15.64 31.97 22.31
N TRP A 329 -16.89 31.63 21.98
CA TRP A 329 -17.49 30.34 22.36
C TRP A 329 -16.73 29.13 21.77
N ALA A 330 -16.22 29.26 20.54
CA ALA A 330 -15.45 28.21 19.88
C ALA A 330 -14.08 28.05 20.52
N VAL A 331 -13.48 29.15 20.98
CA VAL A 331 -12.22 29.14 21.74
C VAL A 331 -12.40 28.41 23.07
N TYR A 332 -13.43 28.74 23.85
CA TYR A 332 -13.67 28.06 25.14
C TYR A 332 -13.97 26.58 24.96
N LEU A 333 -14.81 26.22 23.99
CA LEU A 333 -15.10 24.83 23.66
C LEU A 333 -13.83 24.09 23.21
N GLY A 334 -13.05 24.69 22.32
CA GLY A 334 -11.79 24.14 21.83
C GLY A 334 -10.79 23.89 22.97
N CYS A 335 -10.63 24.85 23.88
CA CYS A 335 -9.79 24.70 25.07
C CYS A 335 -10.27 23.55 25.97
N ALA A 336 -11.59 23.44 26.20
CA ALA A 336 -12.15 22.36 27.00
C ALA A 336 -11.91 20.98 26.37
N VAL A 337 -12.12 20.85 25.06
CA VAL A 337 -11.88 19.60 24.32
C VAL A 337 -10.38 19.25 24.28
N ALA A 338 -9.51 20.23 24.04
CA ALA A 338 -8.07 20.04 24.03
C ALA A 338 -7.56 19.60 25.41
N ALA A 339 -8.01 20.24 26.49
CA ALA A 339 -7.65 19.87 27.85
C ALA A 339 -8.14 18.45 28.20
N GLY A 340 -9.35 18.08 27.79
CA GLY A 340 -9.88 16.73 27.95
C GLY A 340 -9.07 15.67 27.21
N GLY A 341 -8.71 15.94 25.95
CA GLY A 341 -7.84 15.07 25.15
C GLY A 341 -6.44 14.93 25.74
N LEU A 342 -5.86 16.03 26.23
CA LEU A 342 -4.55 16.05 26.89
C LEU A 342 -4.56 15.23 28.18
N ALA A 343 -5.60 15.39 29.01
CA ALA A 343 -5.76 14.62 30.25
C ALA A 343 -5.94 13.12 29.98
N ALA A 344 -6.72 12.76 28.94
CA ALA A 344 -6.90 11.37 28.52
C ALA A 344 -5.59 10.78 27.99
N ALA A 345 -4.84 11.51 27.16
CA ALA A 345 -3.53 11.07 26.67
C ALA A 345 -2.56 10.86 27.83
N TYR A 346 -2.46 11.81 28.76
CA TYR A 346 -1.60 11.69 29.93
C TYR A 346 -1.96 10.48 30.80
N ALA A 347 -3.25 10.25 31.06
CA ALA A 347 -3.69 9.09 31.81
C ALA A 347 -3.31 7.77 31.11
N GLY A 348 -3.44 7.71 29.78
CA GLY A 348 -3.00 6.56 28.98
C GLY A 348 -1.52 6.30 29.09
N LEU A 349 -0.70 7.32 28.86
CA LEU A 349 0.76 7.24 28.92
C LEU A 349 1.24 6.89 30.33
N PHE A 350 0.64 7.47 31.36
CA PHE A 350 0.96 7.16 32.76
C PHE A 350 0.69 5.69 33.11
N THR A 351 -0.41 5.12 32.62
CA THR A 351 -0.70 3.70 32.81
C THR A 351 0.24 2.80 32.00
N ALA A 352 0.68 3.25 30.83
CA ALA A 352 1.63 2.51 29.99
C ALA A 352 3.04 2.49 30.62
N ALA A 353 3.45 3.58 31.27
CA ALA A 353 4.73 3.72 31.97
C ALA A 353 4.80 2.96 33.32
N GLY A 354 3.81 2.13 33.66
CA GLY A 354 3.82 1.29 34.86
C GLY A 354 3.48 2.01 36.18
N GLY A 355 3.17 3.30 36.14
CA GLY A 355 2.79 4.12 37.30
C GLY A 355 3.96 4.49 38.23
N GLY A 356 3.72 5.48 39.10
CA GLY A 356 4.70 6.00 40.07
C GLY A 356 5.37 7.31 39.66
N GLY A 357 6.38 7.74 40.42
CA GLY A 357 7.07 9.02 40.19
C GLY A 357 7.84 9.08 38.87
N SER A 358 8.52 7.99 38.48
CA SER A 358 9.21 7.88 37.20
C SER A 358 8.24 7.85 36.02
N GLY A 359 7.14 7.10 36.13
CA GLY A 359 6.11 7.03 35.09
C GLY A 359 5.37 8.36 34.86
N ALA A 360 5.22 9.19 35.91
CA ALA A 360 4.68 10.55 35.76
C ALA A 360 5.60 11.47 34.93
N VAL A 361 6.92 11.36 35.13
CA VAL A 361 7.91 12.13 34.37
C VAL A 361 7.95 11.66 32.92
N GLU A 362 7.98 10.34 32.68
CA GLU A 362 7.94 9.75 31.34
C GLU A 362 6.68 10.16 30.57
N ALA A 363 5.50 9.99 31.17
CA ALA A 363 4.23 10.43 30.57
C ALA A 363 4.20 11.93 30.29
N GLY A 364 4.82 12.75 31.14
CA GLY A 364 4.96 14.20 30.93
C GLY A 364 5.83 14.54 29.72
N ILE A 365 6.96 13.85 29.54
CA ILE A 365 7.85 14.03 28.38
C ILE A 365 7.16 13.60 27.09
N GLU A 366 6.49 12.45 27.09
CA GLU A 366 5.75 11.94 25.93
C GLU A 366 4.57 12.84 25.56
N LEU A 367 3.86 13.39 26.56
CA LEU A 367 2.78 14.36 26.33
C LEU A 367 3.31 15.65 25.68
N PHE A 368 4.50 16.11 26.09
CA PHE A 368 5.15 17.26 25.48
C PHE A 368 5.58 16.98 24.03
N ASP A 369 6.16 15.79 23.75
CA ASP A 369 6.45 15.36 22.37
C ASP A 369 5.17 15.33 21.53
N LEU A 370 4.06 14.80 22.07
CA LEU A 370 2.77 14.75 21.38
C LEU A 370 2.32 16.15 20.90
N VAL A 371 2.36 17.15 21.78
CA VAL A 371 1.95 18.54 21.45
C VAL A 371 2.88 19.16 20.41
N ILE A 372 4.21 19.03 20.56
CA ILE A 372 5.16 19.57 19.58
C ILE A 372 4.97 18.90 18.23
N ARG A 373 4.81 17.58 18.21
CA ARG A 373 4.65 16.81 16.98
C ARG A 373 3.36 17.17 16.26
N LEU A 374 2.27 17.46 16.97
CA LEU A 374 1.03 17.96 16.36
C LEU A 374 1.26 19.28 15.61
N GLY A 375 1.93 20.25 16.24
CA GLY A 375 2.24 21.54 15.62
C GLY A 375 3.20 21.42 14.44
N SER A 376 4.29 20.67 14.61
CA SER A 376 5.31 20.44 13.56
C SER A 376 4.72 19.75 12.32
N ASN A 377 3.84 18.76 12.53
CA ASN A 377 3.17 18.08 11.43
C ASN A 377 2.27 19.04 10.64
N LEU A 378 1.48 19.88 11.32
CA LEU A 378 0.64 20.86 10.63
C LEU A 378 1.47 21.86 9.83
N VAL A 379 2.54 22.40 10.43
CA VAL A 379 3.47 23.32 9.74
C VAL A 379 4.13 22.66 8.54
N SER A 380 4.35 21.35 8.56
CA SER A 380 4.93 20.62 7.42
C SER A 380 4.07 20.71 6.15
N PHE A 381 2.75 20.95 6.28
CA PHE A 381 1.85 21.18 5.13
C PHE A 381 2.02 22.57 4.48
N ALA A 382 2.72 23.51 5.11
CA ALA A 382 3.12 24.77 4.46
C ALA A 382 3.91 24.52 3.17
N ARG A 383 4.54 23.35 3.06
CA ARG A 383 5.21 22.87 1.86
C ARG A 383 4.28 22.80 0.64
N LEU A 384 2.99 22.48 0.80
CA LEU A 384 2.05 22.45 -0.31
C LEU A 384 1.97 23.84 -0.99
N ALA A 385 1.85 24.89 -0.18
CA ALA A 385 1.85 26.27 -0.66
C ALA A 385 3.21 26.68 -1.24
N ALA A 386 4.32 26.33 -0.57
CA ALA A 386 5.66 26.67 -1.06
C ALA A 386 5.90 26.13 -2.47
N PHE A 387 5.55 24.87 -2.74
CA PHE A 387 5.73 24.28 -4.07
C PHE A 387 4.73 24.80 -5.11
N GLY A 388 3.48 25.06 -4.72
CA GLY A 388 2.53 25.75 -5.60
C GLY A 388 3.01 27.15 -6.01
N LEU A 389 3.61 27.91 -5.08
CA LEU A 389 4.22 29.21 -5.37
C LEU A 389 5.42 29.10 -6.31
N THR A 390 6.29 28.11 -6.10
CA THR A 390 7.44 27.91 -7.00
C THR A 390 6.99 27.55 -8.41
N HIS A 391 5.95 26.71 -8.54
CA HIS A 391 5.35 26.35 -9.82
C HIS A 391 4.84 27.58 -10.57
N ALA A 392 3.98 28.37 -9.90
CA ALA A 392 3.45 29.60 -10.46
C ALA A 392 4.56 30.60 -10.84
N ALA A 393 5.59 30.74 -9.99
CA ALA A 393 6.70 31.64 -10.23
C ALA A 393 7.56 31.22 -11.44
N LEU A 394 7.90 29.94 -11.56
CA LEU A 394 8.68 29.44 -12.70
C LEU A 394 7.88 29.53 -14.00
N ALA A 395 6.58 29.22 -13.97
CA ALA A 395 5.69 29.41 -15.11
C ALA A 395 5.60 30.88 -15.54
N ALA A 396 5.53 31.82 -14.58
CA ALA A 396 5.55 33.26 -14.86
C ALA A 396 6.88 33.72 -15.46
N VAL A 397 8.03 33.17 -15.03
CA VAL A 397 9.35 33.48 -15.62
C VAL A 397 9.42 33.00 -17.07
N VAL A 398 8.95 31.79 -17.38
CA VAL A 398 8.92 31.27 -18.75
C VAL A 398 7.99 32.14 -19.63
N TRP A 399 6.83 32.53 -19.11
CA TRP A 399 5.88 33.38 -19.83
C TRP A 399 6.45 34.77 -20.12
N THR A 400 7.00 35.44 -19.11
CA THR A 400 7.58 36.79 -19.29
C THR A 400 8.76 36.79 -20.27
N ALA A 401 9.61 35.75 -20.23
CA ALA A 401 10.69 35.57 -21.21
C ALA A 401 10.15 35.37 -22.64
N THR A 402 9.07 34.61 -22.79
CA THR A 402 8.40 34.35 -24.08
C THR A 402 7.82 35.63 -24.67
N VAL A 403 7.04 36.38 -23.88
CA VAL A 403 6.41 37.64 -24.31
C VAL A 403 7.48 38.69 -24.68
N ALA A 404 8.58 38.76 -23.93
CA ALA A 404 9.67 39.69 -24.21
C ALA A 404 10.37 39.44 -25.57
N LEU A 405 10.29 38.21 -26.10
CA LEU A 405 10.90 37.83 -27.39
C LEU A 405 9.91 37.93 -28.55
N TRP A 406 8.61 37.92 -28.27
CA TRP A 406 7.53 37.87 -29.26
C TRP A 406 7.59 39.01 -30.29
N ASP A 407 7.82 40.25 -29.84
CA ASP A 407 7.79 41.45 -30.70
C ASP A 407 9.14 41.80 -31.37
N ARG A 408 10.15 40.92 -31.31
CA ARG A 408 11.51 41.18 -31.85
C ARG A 408 11.74 40.71 -33.30
N GLY A 409 10.67 40.57 -34.09
CA GLY A 409 10.72 40.13 -35.50
C GLY A 409 10.79 38.60 -35.68
N GLY A 410 11.05 38.11 -36.90
CA GLY A 410 10.95 36.68 -37.22
C GLY A 410 11.90 35.75 -36.44
N LEU A 411 13.14 36.20 -36.18
CA LEU A 411 14.07 35.47 -35.29
C LEU A 411 13.64 35.52 -33.82
N GLY A 412 13.01 36.63 -33.39
CA GLY A 412 12.42 36.77 -32.06
C GLY A 412 11.26 35.80 -31.84
N LEU A 413 10.38 35.65 -32.83
CA LEU A 413 9.27 34.69 -32.80
C LEU A 413 9.79 33.24 -32.68
N ALA A 414 10.78 32.86 -33.48
CA ALA A 414 11.38 31.53 -33.40
C ALA A 414 12.00 31.27 -32.01
N ALA A 415 12.72 32.26 -31.46
CA ALA A 415 13.28 32.18 -30.11
C ALA A 415 12.19 32.08 -29.03
N ALA A 416 11.10 32.85 -29.15
CA ALA A 416 9.97 32.81 -28.21
C ALA A 416 9.32 31.43 -28.16
N VAL A 417 9.09 30.80 -29.33
CA VAL A 417 8.52 29.44 -29.42
C VAL A 417 9.44 28.42 -28.76
N VAL A 418 10.76 28.51 -29.00
CA VAL A 418 11.73 27.60 -28.38
C VAL A 418 11.77 27.78 -26.87
N VAL A 419 11.83 29.02 -26.39
CA VAL A 419 11.84 29.33 -24.95
C VAL A 419 10.57 28.82 -24.26
N PHE A 420 9.40 29.02 -24.88
CA PHE A 420 8.15 28.52 -24.35
C PHE A 420 8.14 26.99 -24.30
N LEU A 421 8.40 26.31 -25.42
CA LEU A 421 8.36 24.84 -25.46
C LEU A 421 9.36 24.19 -24.51
N VAL A 422 10.61 24.66 -24.51
CA VAL A 422 11.66 24.09 -23.66
C VAL A 422 11.42 24.46 -22.20
N GLY A 423 11.07 25.72 -21.91
CA GLY A 423 10.80 26.19 -20.56
C GLY A 423 9.63 25.45 -19.92
N THR A 424 8.51 25.34 -20.64
CA THR A 424 7.33 24.58 -20.20
C THR A 424 7.63 23.10 -20.04
N ALA A 425 8.39 22.48 -20.96
CA ALA A 425 8.76 21.07 -20.83
C ALA A 425 9.66 20.79 -19.61
N VAL A 426 10.61 21.69 -19.33
CA VAL A 426 11.50 21.59 -18.16
C VAL A 426 10.71 21.80 -16.86
N ALA A 427 9.86 22.83 -16.80
CA ALA A 427 8.98 23.09 -15.66
C ALA A 427 8.08 21.88 -15.40
N PHE A 428 7.39 21.40 -16.42
CA PHE A 428 6.52 20.22 -16.34
C PHE A 428 7.24 18.99 -15.76
N GLY A 429 8.40 18.64 -16.32
CA GLY A 429 9.14 17.44 -15.91
C GLY A 429 9.74 17.54 -14.52
N LEU A 430 10.41 18.65 -14.22
CA LEU A 430 11.09 18.86 -12.95
C LEU A 430 10.10 19.03 -11.80
N GLU A 431 9.13 19.93 -11.97
CA GLU A 431 8.19 20.28 -10.91
C GLU A 431 7.16 19.19 -10.69
N GLY A 432 6.73 18.49 -11.76
CA GLY A 432 5.86 17.32 -11.62
C GLY A 432 6.52 16.22 -10.79
N LEU A 433 7.82 15.95 -11.00
CA LEU A 433 8.58 15.00 -10.20
C LEU A 433 8.75 15.47 -8.74
N ILE A 434 9.12 16.74 -8.53
CA ILE A 434 9.26 17.31 -7.20
C ILE A 434 7.92 17.24 -6.46
N ALA A 435 6.82 17.62 -7.10
CA ALA A 435 5.48 17.58 -6.52
C ALA A 435 5.09 16.15 -6.11
N ALA A 436 5.34 15.17 -6.97
CA ALA A 436 5.06 13.76 -6.69
C ALA A 436 5.84 13.25 -5.45
N ILE A 437 7.15 13.51 -5.38
CA ILE A 437 8.00 13.07 -4.27
C ILE A 437 7.56 13.72 -2.95
N GLN A 438 7.18 14.99 -3.00
CA GLN A 438 6.82 15.75 -1.81
C GLN A 438 5.43 15.41 -1.29
N ALA A 439 4.49 15.08 -2.19
CA ALA A 439 3.20 14.49 -1.81
C ALA A 439 3.40 13.13 -1.12
N LEU A 440 4.26 12.25 -1.65
CA LEU A 440 4.63 10.99 -0.99
C LEU A 440 5.23 11.22 0.39
N ARG A 441 6.09 12.24 0.53
CA ARG A 441 6.70 12.56 1.82
C ARG A 441 5.62 12.93 2.85
N LEU A 442 4.71 13.85 2.51
CA LEU A 442 3.61 14.27 3.39
C LEU A 442 2.71 13.09 3.78
N GLU A 443 2.48 12.18 2.84
CA GLU A 443 1.69 11.00 3.08
C GLU A 443 2.37 10.01 4.03
N TYR A 444 3.64 9.71 3.83
CA TYR A 444 4.34 8.69 4.62
C TYR A 444 4.71 9.17 6.02
N TYR A 445 5.19 10.40 6.16
CA TYR A 445 5.72 10.88 7.44
C TYR A 445 4.65 11.56 8.31
N GLU A 446 3.65 12.20 7.71
CA GLU A 446 2.67 13.01 8.44
C GLU A 446 1.29 12.34 8.55
N LEU A 447 0.85 11.59 7.52
CA LEU A 447 -0.43 10.87 7.50
C LEU A 447 -0.29 9.41 7.98
N PHE A 448 0.51 8.58 7.33
CA PHE A 448 0.61 7.14 7.60
C PHE A 448 1.18 6.80 8.97
N SER A 449 2.12 7.60 9.46
CA SER A 449 2.66 7.47 10.83
C SER A 449 1.59 7.63 11.93
N ARG A 450 0.38 8.10 11.59
CA ARG A 450 -0.77 8.20 12.52
C ARG A 450 -1.76 7.05 12.37
N VAL A 451 -1.88 6.53 11.16
CA VAL A 451 -2.82 5.44 10.85
C VAL A 451 -2.24 4.09 11.27
N PHE A 452 -0.93 3.89 11.05
CA PHE A 452 -0.22 2.66 11.32
C PHE A 452 0.68 2.79 12.54
N VAL A 453 0.50 1.87 13.49
CA VAL A 453 1.38 1.73 14.67
C VAL A 453 2.25 0.48 14.57
N SER A 454 1.80 -0.52 13.81
CA SER A 454 2.52 -1.77 13.59
C SER A 454 2.57 -2.09 12.10
N GLU A 455 3.51 -2.94 11.71
CA GLU A 455 3.59 -3.48 10.37
C GLU A 455 2.84 -4.82 10.32
N GLY A 456 2.05 -5.03 9.26
CA GLY A 456 1.40 -6.30 8.97
C GLY A 456 2.34 -7.31 8.32
N VAL A 457 1.91 -8.57 8.26
CA VAL A 457 2.59 -9.62 7.50
C VAL A 457 1.82 -9.86 6.21
N PRO A 458 2.43 -9.76 5.02
CA PRO A 458 1.69 -9.96 3.77
C PRO A 458 1.33 -11.43 3.58
N PHE A 459 0.12 -11.72 3.11
CA PHE A 459 -0.26 -13.08 2.74
C PHE A 459 0.43 -13.50 1.45
N ARG A 460 1.41 -14.40 1.56
CA ARG A 460 2.07 -15.05 0.44
C ARG A 460 1.66 -16.51 0.39
N PRO A 461 0.67 -16.88 -0.44
CA PRO A 461 0.32 -18.28 -0.57
C PRO A 461 1.49 -19.04 -1.20
N TRP A 462 1.74 -20.24 -0.71
CA TRP A 462 2.66 -21.16 -1.37
C TRP A 462 1.95 -21.72 -2.60
N HIS A 463 2.44 -21.32 -3.78
CA HIS A 463 1.90 -21.75 -5.06
C HIS A 463 3.03 -22.20 -5.97
N VAL A 464 2.89 -23.42 -6.49
CA VAL A 464 3.75 -23.95 -7.56
C VAL A 464 2.78 -24.54 -8.59
N PRO A 465 2.75 -24.01 -9.83
CA PRO A 465 1.78 -24.44 -10.82
C PRO A 465 1.95 -25.92 -11.12
N MET A 466 0.83 -26.67 -11.20
CA MET A 466 0.89 -28.03 -11.70
C MET A 466 0.91 -28.09 -13.22
N GLU A 467 1.66 -29.05 -13.77
CA GLU A 467 1.64 -29.34 -15.20
C GLU A 467 0.23 -29.83 -15.58
N GLN A 468 -0.43 -29.09 -16.47
CA GLN A 468 -1.68 -29.55 -17.06
C GLN A 468 -1.38 -30.76 -17.94
N PRO A 469 -2.13 -31.87 -17.83
CA PRO A 469 -1.91 -33.02 -18.69
C PRO A 469 -2.07 -32.57 -20.13
N THR A 470 -0.97 -32.63 -20.88
CA THR A 470 -1.01 -32.39 -22.32
C THR A 470 -1.98 -33.41 -22.91
N PRO A 471 -3.07 -33.03 -23.60
CA PRO A 471 -3.95 -33.99 -24.22
C PRO A 471 -3.12 -34.89 -25.13
N LEU A 472 -3.12 -36.19 -24.83
CA LEU A 472 -2.43 -37.23 -25.59
C LEU A 472 -2.91 -37.20 -27.04
N GLY A 473 -2.16 -36.52 -27.91
CA GLY A 473 -2.48 -36.39 -29.33
C GLY A 473 -2.01 -35.07 -29.94
N GLY A 474 -0.70 -34.87 -30.06
CA GLY A 474 -0.14 -33.76 -30.82
C GLY A 474 1.38 -33.85 -30.86
N ASP A 475 1.92 -34.16 -32.04
CA ASP A 475 3.35 -34.26 -32.34
C ASP A 475 4.20 -33.09 -31.78
N PRO A 476 5.48 -33.31 -31.38
CA PRO A 476 6.31 -32.28 -30.73
C PRO A 476 6.80 -31.16 -31.67
N HIS A 477 6.35 -31.10 -32.92
CA HIS A 477 6.91 -30.24 -33.96
C HIS A 477 5.98 -29.12 -34.45
N VAL A 478 5.16 -28.51 -33.59
CA VAL A 478 4.57 -27.18 -33.91
C VAL A 478 4.46 -26.31 -32.65
N ARG A 479 5.59 -25.77 -32.19
CA ARG A 479 5.60 -24.48 -31.49
C ARG A 479 6.49 -23.51 -32.25
N SER A 480 6.00 -23.08 -33.42
CA SER A 480 6.40 -21.80 -33.99
C SER A 480 5.14 -20.98 -34.31
N SER A 481 5.16 -19.73 -33.82
CA SER A 481 4.31 -18.61 -34.25
C SER A 481 2.79 -18.85 -34.40
N ASN A 482 2.02 -18.51 -33.38
CA ASN A 482 0.88 -17.58 -33.49
C ASN A 482 -0.03 -17.66 -32.25
N GLY A 483 -0.54 -16.50 -31.81
CA GLY A 483 -1.69 -16.46 -30.90
C GLY A 483 -1.59 -15.50 -29.72
N ARG A 484 -1.18 -14.25 -29.93
CA ARG A 484 -1.65 -13.15 -29.08
C ARG A 484 -3.08 -12.79 -29.52
N SER A 485 -3.98 -12.70 -28.54
CA SER A 485 -5.22 -11.89 -28.55
C SER A 485 -6.42 -12.36 -29.40
N SER A 486 -7.49 -12.78 -28.70
CA SER A 486 -8.92 -12.46 -28.93
C SER A 486 -9.72 -13.34 -27.95
N ASN A 487 -10.80 -13.00 -27.24
CA ASN A 487 -11.61 -11.80 -26.97
C ASN A 487 -12.73 -12.24 -25.98
N GLY A 488 -13.53 -11.30 -25.44
CA GLY A 488 -14.84 -11.55 -24.83
C GLY A 488 -14.93 -11.03 -23.38
N LYS A 489 -15.57 -9.91 -23.02
CA LYS A 489 -16.85 -9.30 -23.46
C LYS A 489 -18.00 -10.30 -23.43
N GLU A 490 -18.59 -10.44 -22.25
CA GLU A 490 -19.98 -10.91 -22.06
C GLU A 490 -20.89 -9.68 -22.00
N ASP A 491 -21.69 -9.50 -23.05
CA ASP A 491 -22.95 -8.76 -23.02
C ASP A 491 -24.02 -9.76 -22.55
N VAL A 492 -24.81 -9.40 -21.53
CA VAL A 492 -25.98 -10.15 -21.06
C VAL A 492 -27.23 -9.36 -21.45
N ALA A 493 -28.18 -10.11 -22.03
CA ALA A 493 -29.52 -9.70 -22.43
C ALA A 493 -30.42 -9.26 -21.27
#